data_AF-A0ABC8SYG8-F1
#
_entry.id   AF-A0ABC8SYG8-F1
#
_cell.length_a   1.000
_cell.length_b   1.000
_cell.length_c   1.000
_cell.angle_alpha   90.00
_cell.angle_beta   90.00
_cell.angle_gamma   90.00
#
_symmetry.space_group_name_H-M   'P 1'
#
loop_
_entity.id
_entity.type
_entity.pdbx_description
1 polymer ?
#
loop_
_entity_poly.entity_id
_entity_poly.type
_entity_poly.pdbx_seq_one_letter_code
_entity_poly.pdbx_strand_id
1 'polypeptide(L)' 'MVSLRWVYEQGVSLVPKSFNKERMRQNLQIFDWSLTQEESHKINQLPQRKGITLAHALGPLDWVLELDADL' A
#
# COMPACT_ATOMS: atom_id res chain seq x y z
N MET A 1 1.85 10.89 5.64
CA MET A 1 2.88 10.33 4.71
C MET A 1 2.34 10.29 3.28
N VAL A 2 3.18 10.53 2.27
CA VAL A 2 2.79 10.55 0.84
C VAL A 2 2.27 9.20 0.33
N SER A 3 2.96 8.10 0.66
CA SER A 3 2.54 6.76 0.24
C SER A 3 1.14 6.37 0.75
N LEU A 4 0.84 6.69 2.02
CA LEU A 4 -0.47 6.41 2.60
C LEU A 4 -1.58 7.25 1.95
N ARG A 5 -1.30 8.51 1.63
CA ARG A 5 -2.22 9.38 0.90
C ARG A 5 -2.54 8.80 -0.48
N TRP A 6 -1.51 8.39 -1.22
CA TRP A 6 -1.69 7.79 -2.55
C TRP A 6 -2.54 6.53 -2.50
N VAL A 7 -2.27 5.59 -1.58
CA VAL A 7 -3.07 4.35 -1.40
C VAL A 7 -4.53 4.68 -1.06
N TYR A 8 -4.76 5.67 -0.20
CA TYR A 8 -6.10 6.14 0.14
C TYR A 8 -6.85 6.70 -1.09
N GLU A 9 -6.18 7.48 -1.94
CA GLU A 9 -6.77 8.02 -3.18
C GLU A 9 -7.13 6.95 -4.22
N GLN A 10 -6.50 5.77 -4.16
CA GLN A 10 -6.89 4.62 -4.99
C GLN A 10 -8.16 3.91 -4.49
N GLY A 11 -8.77 4.37 -3.40
CA GLY A 11 -9.97 3.76 -2.80
C GLY A 11 -9.68 2.50 -1.96
N VAL A 12 -8.41 2.28 -1.60
CA VAL A 12 -7.99 1.10 -0.84
C VAL A 12 -8.03 1.40 0.67
N SER A 13 -8.62 0.49 1.44
CA SER A 13 -8.56 0.54 2.91
C SER A 13 -7.19 0.08 3.41
N LEU A 14 -6.58 0.83 4.33
CA LEU A 14 -5.20 0.63 4.78
C LEU A 14 -5.06 0.74 6.30
N VAL A 15 -4.21 -0.12 6.88
CA VAL A 15 -3.90 -0.14 8.33
C VAL A 15 -2.38 0.04 8.51
N PRO A 16 -1.90 1.28 8.72
CA PRO A 16 -0.45 1.54 8.80
C PRO A 16 0.09 1.16 10.18
N LYS A 17 1.10 0.28 10.22
CA LYS A 17 1.80 -0.09 11.45
C LYS A 17 3.01 0.82 11.69
N SER A 18 3.18 1.34 12.90
CA SER A 18 4.42 1.99 13.33
C SER A 18 4.62 1.87 14.84
N PHE A 19 5.88 1.80 15.28
CA PHE A 19 6.27 1.89 16.70
C PHE A 19 6.75 3.29 17.09
N ASN A 20 6.88 4.20 16.11
CA ASN A 20 7.30 5.57 16.34
C ASN A 20 6.05 6.45 16.50
N LYS A 21 5.88 7.05 17.68
CA LYS A 21 4.71 7.88 18.02
C LYS A 21 4.52 9.06 17.08
N GLU A 22 5.60 9.68 16.64
CA GLU A 22 5.54 10.82 15.72
C GLU A 22 5.04 10.37 14.34
N ARG A 23 5.56 9.24 13.84
CA ARG A 23 5.06 8.64 12.59
C ARG A 23 3.60 8.21 12.69
N MET A 24 3.16 7.68 13.83
CA MET A 24 1.74 7.36 14.03
C MET A 24 0.85 8.59 13.87
N ARG A 25 1.22 9.73 14.46
CA ARG A 25 0.48 10.99 14.28
C ARG A 25 0.49 11.47 12.83
N GLN A 26 1.66 11.47 12.18
CA GLN A 26 1.80 11.88 10.78
C GLN A 26 1.05 10.95 9.80
N ASN A 27 0.86 9.69 10.15
CA ASN A 27 0.07 8.74 9.36
C ASN A 27 -1.44 9.03 9.42
N LEU A 28 -1.92 9.62 10.53
CA LEU A 28 -3.32 10.03 10.69
C LEU A 28 -3.62 11.36 9.98
N GLN A 29 -2.61 12.18 9.70
CA GLN A 29 -2.74 13.51 9.06
C GLN A 29 -2.64 13.45 7.52
N ILE A 30 -3.27 12.46 6.89
CA ILE A 30 -3.27 12.31 5.42
C ILE A 30 -4.57 12.79 4.75
N PHE A 31 -5.54 13.24 5.53
CA PHE A 31 -6.88 13.57 5.04
C PHE A 31 -7.06 15.05 4.70
N ASP A 32 -6.23 15.93 5.26
CA ASP A 32 -6.35 17.39 5.10
C ASP A 32 -5.75 17.93 3.80
N TRP A 33 -5.24 17.06 2.93
CA TRP A 33 -4.60 17.41 1.67
C TRP A 33 -4.73 16.26 0.66
N SER A 34 -4.42 16.54 -0.61
CA SER A 34 -4.46 15.56 -1.71
C SER A 34 -3.23 15.71 -2.60
N LEU A 35 -2.89 14.65 -3.33
CA LEU A 35 -1.87 14.75 -4.37
C LEU A 35 -2.42 15.48 -5.58
N THR A 36 -1.55 16.22 -6.26
CA THR A 36 -1.87 16.74 -7.59
C THR A 36 -1.92 15.60 -8.60
N GLN A 37 -2.62 15.81 -9.73
CA GLN A 37 -2.65 14.82 -10.81
C GLN A 37 -1.23 14.47 -11.31
N GLU A 38 -0.33 15.45 -11.37
CA GLU A 38 1.04 15.23 -11.81
C GLU A 38 1.82 14.34 -10.82
N GLU A 39 1.71 14.59 -9.52
CA GLU A 39 2.33 13.76 -8.49
C GLU A 39 1.77 12.35 -8.50
N SER A 40 0.44 12.20 -8.57
CA SER A 40 -0.19 10.89 -8.68
C SER A 40 0.26 10.15 -9.94
N HIS A 41 0.38 10.85 -11.07
CA HIS A 41 0.85 10.25 -12.32
C HIS A 41 2.30 9.76 -12.20
N LYS A 42 3.19 10.53 -11.56
CA LYS A 42 4.57 10.13 -11.29
C LYS A 42 4.65 8.88 -10.41
N ILE A 43 3.82 8.78 -9.38
CA ILE A 43 3.79 7.60 -8.49
C ILE A 43 3.26 6.37 -9.26
N ASN A 44 2.25 6.55 -10.11
CA ASN A 44 1.68 5.45 -10.91
C ASN A 44 2.67 4.84 -11.91
N GLN A 45 3.72 5.58 -12.28
CA GLN A 45 4.79 5.08 -13.16
C GLN A 45 5.85 4.24 -12.42
N LEU A 46 5.83 4.19 -11.08
CA LEU A 46 6.80 3.43 -10.32
C LEU A 46 6.60 1.92 -10.56
N PRO A 47 7.67 1.15 -10.83
CA PRO A 47 7.56 -0.28 -11.05
C PRO A 47 7.03 -0.97 -9.80
N GLN A 48 5.93 -1.69 -9.95
CA GLN A 48 5.29 -2.42 -8.85
C GLN A 48 5.92 -3.80 -8.69
N ARG A 49 6.08 -4.22 -7.43
CA ARG A 49 6.54 -5.56 -7.07
C ARG A 49 5.82 -6.04 -5.82
N LYS A 50 5.40 -7.30 -5.80
CA LYS A 50 4.84 -7.92 -4.59
C LYS A 50 5.96 -8.09 -3.56
N GLY A 51 5.85 -7.40 -2.43
CA GLY A 51 6.82 -7.50 -1.34
C GLY A 51 6.60 -8.74 -0.46
N ILE A 52 5.36 -9.21 -0.37
CA ILE A 52 4.92 -10.43 0.31
C ILE A 52 3.89 -11.08 -0.61
N THR A 53 3.98 -12.40 -0.76
CA THR A 53 2.98 -13.21 -1.46
C THR A 53 2.18 -14.02 -0.44
N LEU A 54 1.01 -14.50 -0.82
CA LEU A 54 0.21 -15.35 0.06
C LEU A 54 0.97 -16.64 0.37
N ALA A 55 1.69 -17.21 -0.59
CA ALA A 55 2.53 -18.38 -0.38
C ALA A 55 3.65 -18.14 0.65
N HIS A 56 4.24 -16.94 0.67
CA HIS A 56 5.22 -16.58 1.70
C HIS A 56 4.60 -16.46 3.10
N ALA A 57 3.33 -16.04 3.21
CA ALA A 57 2.67 -15.82 4.49
C ALA A 57 2.00 -17.08 5.06
N LEU A 58 1.42 -17.91 4.19
CA LEU A 58 0.55 -19.03 4.55
C LEU A 58 1.11 -20.40 4.15
N GLY A 59 2.19 -20.43 3.37
CA GLY A 59 2.80 -21.65 2.83
C GLY A 59 2.35 -21.96 1.40
N PRO A 60 3.09 -22.82 0.68
CA PRO A 60 2.89 -23.09 -0.75
C PRO A 60 1.83 -24.18 -0.99
N LEU A 61 0.59 -23.93 -0.58
CA LEU A 61 -0.53 -24.78 -0.95
C LEU A 61 -0.94 -24.47 -2.40
N ASP A 62 -1.34 -25.48 -3.17
CA ASP A 62 -1.64 -25.31 -4.60
C ASP A 62 -2.65 -24.17 -4.86
N TRP A 63 -3.73 -24.11 -4.09
CA TRP A 63 -4.73 -23.04 -4.20
C TRP A 63 -4.21 -21.65 -3.83
N VAL A 64 -3.18 -21.56 -2.98
CA VAL A 64 -2.54 -20.28 -2.61
C VAL A 64 -1.68 -19.78 -3.75
N LEU A 65 -0.99 -20.68 -4.46
CA LEU A 65 -0.17 -20.35 -5.62
C LEU A 65 -1.04 -19.92 -6.82
N GLU A 66 -2.18 -20.57 -7.03
CA GLU A 66 -3.18 -20.16 -8.01
C GLU A 66 -3.68 -18.74 -7.71
N LEU A 67 -4.08 -18.47 -6.46
CA LEU A 67 -4.54 -17.15 -6.07
C LEU A 67 -3.44 -16.07 -6.17
N ASP A 68 -2.18 -16.41 -5.86
CA ASP A 68 -1.05 -15.50 -6.05
C ASP A 68 -0.78 -15.18 -7.54
N ALA A 69 -1.16 -16.06 -8.48
CA ALA A 69 -1.02 -15.87 -9.92
C ALA A 69 -2.15 -15.02 -10.53
N ASP A 70 -3.36 -15.11 -9.96
CA ASP A 70 -4.54 -14.36 -10.39
C ASP A 70 -4.58 -12.91 -9.84
N LEU A 71 -3.84 -12.64 -8.76
CA LEU A 71 -3.67 -11.31 -8.13
C LEU A 71 -2.55 -10.49 -8.79
#